data_AF-A0A261U047-F1
#
_entry.id   AF-A0A261U047-F1
#
_cell.length_a   1.000
_cell.length_b   1.000
_cell.length_c   1.000
_cell.angle_alpha   90.00
_cell.angle_beta   90.00
_cell.angle_gamma   90.00
#
_symmetry.space_group_name_H-M   'P 1'
#
loop_
_entity.id
_entity.type
_entity.pdbx_description
1 polymer ?
#
loop_
_entity_poly.entity_id
_entity_poly.type
_entity_poly.pdbx_seq_one_letter_code
_entity_poly.pdbx_strand_id
1 'polypeptide(L)'
;MPFTSLLATVLLSVGAPAEFDLTCFYASRAAQSGLERAEHCARQDPDRLVIATAVMADLAFDEHGLAPLATAGGWRWVRKDSHSVPVLTYDNGADDFVEGLTRGRDAKGNITFYDRKLDPVLRTPYRWAEPFERGVTLVCLDCVPVPVAGGEHMTMVGKQWAGIGRDGRLVTPWLDSRGAAEEALGDRRR
;
A
#
# COMPACT_ATOMS: atom_id res chain seq x y z
N MET A 1 70.76 -8.18 10.09
CA MET A 1 69.78 -7.09 9.94
C MET A 1 68.40 -7.73 9.89
N PRO A 2 67.56 -7.62 10.94
CA PRO A 2 66.27 -8.33 10.97
C PRO A 2 65.19 -7.53 10.22
N PHE A 3 64.41 -8.23 9.39
CA PHE A 3 63.22 -7.72 8.72
C PHE A 3 62.05 -7.73 9.71
N THR A 4 61.60 -6.56 10.15
CA THR A 4 60.37 -6.42 10.93
C THR A 4 59.18 -6.42 9.98
N SER A 5 58.41 -7.52 9.95
CA SER A 5 57.13 -7.58 9.24
C SER A 5 56.07 -6.81 10.02
N LEU A 6 55.47 -5.82 9.38
CA LEU A 6 54.35 -5.05 9.91
C LEU A 6 53.04 -5.78 9.52
N LEU A 7 52.40 -6.45 10.47
CA LEU A 7 51.03 -6.96 10.29
C LEU A 7 50.05 -5.77 10.38
N ALA A 8 49.40 -5.45 9.25
CA ALA A 8 48.31 -4.49 9.22
C ALA A 8 47.01 -5.18 9.63
N THR A 9 46.51 -4.86 10.82
CA THR A 9 45.21 -5.30 11.31
C THR A 9 44.10 -4.53 10.58
N VAL A 10 43.37 -5.18 9.69
CA VAL A 10 42.16 -4.61 9.09
C VAL A 10 41.02 -4.75 10.11
N LEU A 11 40.61 -3.63 10.72
CA LEU A 11 39.36 -3.56 11.47
C LEU A 11 38.19 -3.58 10.50
N LEU A 12 37.42 -4.66 10.50
CA LEU A 12 36.11 -4.73 9.85
C LEU A 12 35.15 -3.84 10.65
N SER A 13 34.85 -2.66 10.11
CA SER A 13 33.80 -1.78 10.61
C SER A 13 32.45 -2.50 10.49
N VAL A 14 31.93 -3.05 11.59
CA VAL A 14 30.53 -3.46 11.66
C VAL A 14 29.72 -2.17 11.64
N GLY A 15 29.04 -1.88 10.51
CA GLY A 15 28.21 -0.70 10.37
C GLY A 15 27.18 -0.64 11.50
N ALA A 16 27.01 0.55 12.10
CA ALA A 16 25.96 0.79 13.07
C ALA A 16 24.60 0.38 12.47
N PRO A 17 23.66 -0.17 13.26
CA PRO A 17 22.29 -0.40 12.78
C PRO A 17 21.78 0.89 12.17
N ALA A 18 21.36 0.82 10.91
CA ALA A 18 20.94 1.99 10.15
C ALA A 18 19.91 2.78 10.96
N GLU A 19 20.19 4.08 11.11
CA GLU A 19 19.33 5.05 11.76
C GLU A 19 17.97 5.08 11.04
N PHE A 20 16.92 5.51 11.73
CA PHE A 20 15.66 5.84 11.07
C PHE A 20 15.96 6.97 10.07
N ASP A 21 15.94 6.65 8.78
CA ASP A 21 16.41 7.52 7.68
C ASP A 21 15.26 8.06 6.84
N LEU A 22 14.03 7.56 7.06
CA LEU A 22 12.85 7.99 6.33
C LEU A 22 12.09 9.10 7.06
N THR A 23 11.64 10.07 6.28
CA THR A 23 10.59 11.01 6.67
C THR A 23 9.21 10.36 6.52
N CYS A 24 8.32 10.60 7.47
CA CYS A 24 6.91 10.20 7.37
C CYS A 24 5.96 11.39 7.44
N PHE A 25 4.75 11.16 6.91
CA PHE A 25 3.57 11.98 7.14
C PHE A 25 2.46 11.13 7.75
N TYR A 26 1.86 11.55 8.85
CA TYR A 26 0.84 10.75 9.54
C TYR A 26 -0.14 11.62 10.33
N ALA A 27 -1.33 11.08 10.60
CA ALA A 27 -2.25 11.71 11.53
C ALA A 27 -1.75 11.49 12.96
N SER A 28 -1.39 12.57 13.65
CA SER A 28 -1.03 12.53 15.06
C SER A 28 -2.28 12.55 15.94
N ARG A 29 -2.24 11.83 17.06
CA ARG A 29 -3.29 11.87 18.09
C ARG A 29 -3.37 13.22 18.80
N ALA A 30 -2.30 14.02 18.75
CA ALA A 30 -2.24 15.36 19.34
C ALA A 30 -2.73 16.44 18.37
N ALA A 31 -2.63 16.18 17.07
CA ALA A 31 -3.09 17.09 16.03
C ALA A 31 -4.63 17.03 15.90
N GLN A 32 -5.26 18.20 15.83
CA GLN A 32 -6.72 18.29 15.61
C GLN A 32 -7.09 18.10 14.13
N SER A 33 -6.16 18.38 13.21
CA SER A 33 -6.31 18.19 11.76
C SER A 33 -4.95 18.17 11.07
N GLY A 34 -4.91 17.65 9.84
CA GLY A 34 -3.71 17.60 9.01
C GLY A 34 -2.80 16.40 9.28
N LEU A 35 -1.67 16.39 8.58
CA LEU A 35 -0.62 15.37 8.73
C LEU A 35 0.60 16.00 9.38
N GLU A 36 1.11 15.35 10.42
CA GLU A 36 2.40 15.68 11.02
C GLU A 36 3.54 15.14 10.15
N ARG A 37 4.61 15.92 10.04
CA ARG A 37 5.85 15.51 9.39
C ARG A 37 6.87 15.14 10.46
N ALA A 38 7.39 13.92 10.41
CA ALA A 38 8.48 13.48 11.28
C ALA A 38 9.69 13.04 10.46
N GLU A 39 10.82 13.71 10.68
CA GLU A 39 12.13 13.20 10.25
C GLU A 39 12.53 12.02 11.14
N HIS A 40 13.42 11.15 10.63
CA HIS A 40 13.87 9.96 11.34
C HIS A 40 12.73 9.09 11.89
N CYS A 41 11.65 8.99 11.13
CA CYS A 41 10.41 8.34 11.54
C CYS A 41 10.47 6.83 11.36
N ALA A 42 11.07 6.37 10.27
CA ALA A 42 11.06 4.97 9.92
C ALA A 42 12.35 4.56 9.22
N ARG A 43 12.56 3.25 9.12
CA ARG A 43 13.60 2.63 8.30
C ARG A 43 12.99 1.48 7.52
N GLN A 44 13.42 1.32 6.28
CA GLN A 44 13.05 0.17 5.47
C GLN A 44 13.98 -1.02 5.80
N ASP A 45 13.42 -2.09 6.37
CA ASP A 45 14.01 -3.44 6.32
C ASP A 45 13.61 -4.09 4.98
N PRO A 46 14.31 -5.15 4.51
CA PRO A 46 13.96 -5.84 3.27
C PRO A 46 12.47 -6.22 3.15
N ASP A 47 11.86 -6.66 4.25
CA ASP A 47 10.49 -7.19 4.24
C ASP A 47 9.46 -6.30 4.95
N ARG A 48 9.88 -5.23 5.63
CA ARG A 48 8.98 -4.42 6.46
C ARG A 48 9.48 -3.00 6.67
N LEU A 49 8.54 -2.12 7.00
CA LEU A 49 8.85 -0.81 7.55
C LEU A 49 8.98 -0.92 9.07
N VAL A 50 10.10 -0.49 9.63
CA VAL A 50 10.28 -0.34 11.08
C VAL A 50 10.06 1.11 11.44
N ILE A 51 9.01 1.39 12.22
CA ILE A 51 8.62 2.74 12.63
C ILE A 51 9.20 3.03 14.02
N ALA A 52 9.74 4.23 14.21
CA ALA A 52 10.30 4.68 15.47
C ALA A 52 9.24 4.66 16.58
N THR A 53 9.64 4.22 17.78
CA THR A 53 8.74 4.09 18.93
C THR A 53 8.02 5.39 19.26
N ALA A 54 8.69 6.54 19.13
CA ALA A 54 8.08 7.85 19.36
C ALA A 54 6.94 8.15 18.38
N VAL A 55 7.13 7.83 17.09
CA VAL A 55 6.08 7.99 16.06
C VAL A 55 4.96 6.99 16.30
N MET A 56 5.27 5.73 16.59
CA MET A 56 4.26 4.71 16.92
C MET A 56 3.37 5.11 18.11
N ALA A 57 3.94 5.77 19.11
CA ALA A 57 3.21 6.26 20.27
C ALA A 57 2.31 7.47 19.97
N ASP A 58 2.58 8.19 18.87
CA ASP A 58 1.86 9.41 18.49
C ASP A 58 0.84 9.21 17.37
N LEU A 59 0.88 8.08 16.65
CA LEU A 59 -0.12 7.74 15.63
C LEU A 59 -1.56 7.79 16.17
N ALA A 60 -2.44 8.47 15.43
CA ALA A 60 -3.88 8.46 15.65
C ALA A 60 -4.48 7.15 15.10
N PHE A 61 -4.54 6.12 15.94
CA PHE A 61 -5.23 4.88 15.60
C PHE A 61 -6.75 5.04 15.67
N ASP A 62 -7.45 4.54 14.66
CA ASP A 62 -8.90 4.48 14.60
C ASP A 62 -9.50 3.42 15.56
N GLU A 63 -10.82 3.25 15.50
CA GLU A 63 -11.55 2.24 16.30
C GLU A 63 -11.16 0.79 15.98
N HIS A 64 -10.55 0.54 14.81
CA HIS A 64 -10.03 -0.76 14.39
C HIS A 64 -8.55 -0.95 14.77
N GLY A 65 -7.93 0.05 15.38
CA GLY A 65 -6.52 0.00 15.75
C GLY A 65 -5.57 0.20 14.57
N LEU A 66 -6.03 0.90 13.53
CA LEU A 66 -5.28 1.23 12.32
C LEU A 66 -5.00 2.72 12.22
N ALA A 67 -3.81 3.08 11.76
CA ALA A 67 -3.42 4.45 11.48
C ALA A 67 -2.81 4.55 10.06
N PRO A 68 -3.14 5.60 9.29
CA PRO A 68 -2.49 5.83 8.02
C PRO A 68 -1.13 6.51 8.23
N LEU A 69 -0.11 6.04 7.51
CA LEU A 69 1.23 6.63 7.50
C LEU A 69 1.77 6.61 6.07
N ALA A 70 2.27 7.75 5.61
CA ALA A 70 2.94 7.87 4.31
C ALA A 70 4.45 7.99 4.50
N THR A 71 5.20 7.36 3.59
CA THR A 71 6.62 7.66 3.34
C THR A 71 6.79 8.10 1.89
N ALA A 72 8.02 8.34 1.43
CA ALA A 72 8.28 8.57 0.01
C ALA A 72 7.79 7.42 -0.91
N GLY A 73 7.62 6.21 -0.37
CA GLY A 73 7.09 5.04 -1.08
C GLY A 73 5.56 4.99 -1.18
N GLY A 74 4.85 5.98 -0.65
CA GLY A 74 3.39 6.05 -0.64
C GLY A 74 2.77 5.71 0.72
N TRP A 75 1.46 5.48 0.69
CA TRP A 75 0.65 5.26 1.88
C TRP A 75 0.69 3.82 2.39
N ARG A 76 0.52 3.70 3.70
CA ARG A 76 0.45 2.43 4.43
C ARG A 76 -0.65 2.50 5.48
N TRP A 77 -1.28 1.36 5.72
CA TRP A 77 -1.99 1.13 6.98
C TRP A 77 -1.04 0.51 8.00
N VAL A 78 -1.09 1.01 9.23
CA VAL A 78 -0.23 0.58 10.35
C VAL A 78 -1.10 0.12 11.52
N ARG A 79 -0.81 -1.05 12.08
CA ARG A 79 -1.40 -1.55 13.33
C ARG A 79 -0.60 -1.10 14.54
N LYS A 80 -1.24 -1.13 15.72
CA LYS A 80 -0.62 -0.84 17.03
C LYS A 80 0.61 -1.71 17.36
N ASP A 81 0.72 -2.90 16.80
CA ASP A 81 1.87 -3.80 16.95
C ASP A 81 2.96 -3.58 15.90
N SER A 82 2.92 -2.43 15.21
CA SER A 82 3.84 -2.01 14.15
C SER A 82 3.75 -2.83 12.84
N HIS A 83 2.83 -3.78 12.72
CA HIS A 83 2.57 -4.42 11.43
C HIS A 83 2.01 -3.38 10.46
N SER A 84 2.55 -3.32 9.24
CA SER A 84 2.07 -2.39 8.23
C SER A 84 2.13 -2.97 6.82
N VAL A 85 1.17 -2.61 5.98
CA VAL A 85 1.12 -2.99 4.56
C VAL A 85 1.06 -1.75 3.68
N PRO A 86 1.80 -1.73 2.55
CA PRO A 86 1.64 -0.67 1.56
C PRO A 86 0.26 -0.81 0.89
N VAL A 87 -0.44 0.31 0.77
CA VAL A 87 -1.75 0.37 0.11
C VAL A 87 -1.73 1.37 -1.04
N LEU A 88 -2.77 1.33 -1.87
CA LEU A 88 -2.92 2.33 -2.92
C LEU A 88 -3.06 3.73 -2.27
N THR A 89 -2.52 4.73 -2.96
CA THR A 89 -2.89 6.12 -2.68
C THR A 89 -4.24 6.38 -3.35
N TYR A 90 -5.23 6.77 -2.55
CA TYR A 90 -6.56 7.12 -3.04
C TYR A 90 -7.01 8.40 -2.36
N ASP A 91 -7.50 9.37 -3.15
CA ASP A 91 -7.91 10.70 -2.67
C ASP A 91 -6.92 11.35 -1.68
N ASN A 92 -5.63 11.36 -2.05
CA ASN A 92 -4.51 11.88 -1.26
C ASN A 92 -4.21 11.12 0.05
N GLY A 93 -4.89 10.02 0.34
CA GLY A 93 -4.73 9.19 1.54
C GLY A 93 -4.40 7.73 1.26
N ALA A 94 -4.35 6.95 2.34
CA ALA A 94 -4.34 5.50 2.27
C ALA A 94 -5.69 4.98 1.75
N ASP A 95 -5.67 3.97 0.88
CA ASP A 95 -6.90 3.37 0.33
C ASP A 95 -7.87 2.93 1.43
N ASP A 96 -9.12 3.37 1.34
CA ASP A 96 -10.14 3.11 2.35
C ASP A 96 -10.50 1.62 2.47
N PHE A 97 -11.05 1.25 3.62
CA PHE A 97 -11.65 -0.06 3.80
C PHE A 97 -13.10 -0.06 3.31
N VAL A 98 -13.35 -0.66 2.15
CA VAL A 98 -14.71 -0.87 1.61
C VAL A 98 -15.11 -2.32 1.79
N GLU A 99 -16.26 -2.53 2.43
CA GLU A 99 -16.72 -3.85 2.88
C GLU A 99 -15.66 -4.67 3.64
N GLY A 100 -14.83 -3.97 4.43
CA GLY A 100 -13.78 -4.55 5.27
C GLY A 100 -12.46 -4.86 4.55
N LEU A 101 -12.30 -4.46 3.28
CA LEU A 101 -11.08 -4.69 2.50
C LEU A 101 -10.46 -3.38 1.99
N THR A 102 -9.14 -3.28 2.05
CA THR A 102 -8.33 -2.22 1.42
C THR A 102 -7.45 -2.83 0.32
N ARG A 103 -7.02 -2.03 -0.68
CA ARG A 103 -6.20 -2.49 -1.80
C ARG A 103 -4.76 -2.04 -1.63
N GLY A 104 -3.83 -2.98 -1.86
CA GLY A 104 -2.42 -2.68 -2.04
C GLY A 104 -1.84 -3.38 -3.26
N ARG A 105 -0.52 -3.30 -3.43
CA ARG A 105 0.20 -4.00 -4.50
C ARG A 105 1.15 -5.04 -3.92
N ASP A 106 1.22 -6.20 -4.56
CA ASP A 106 2.26 -7.18 -4.31
C ASP A 106 3.60 -6.74 -4.95
N ALA A 107 4.66 -7.52 -4.73
CA ALA A 107 5.99 -7.24 -5.28
C ALA A 107 6.04 -7.25 -6.83
N LYS A 108 5.05 -7.84 -7.50
CA LYS A 108 4.92 -7.83 -8.97
C LYS A 108 4.09 -6.65 -9.46
N GLY A 109 3.51 -5.86 -8.55
CA GLY A 109 2.64 -4.73 -8.84
C GLY A 109 1.19 -5.12 -9.08
N ASN A 110 0.77 -6.35 -8.75
CA ASN A 110 -0.61 -6.80 -8.87
C ASN A 110 -1.41 -6.45 -7.62
N ILE A 111 -2.72 -6.28 -7.77
CA ILE A 111 -3.59 -5.93 -6.65
C ILE A 111 -3.71 -7.09 -5.66
N THR A 112 -3.53 -6.75 -4.39
CA THR A 112 -3.86 -7.59 -3.24
C THR A 112 -4.87 -6.87 -2.35
N PHE A 113 -5.91 -7.58 -1.94
CA PHE A 113 -6.87 -7.12 -0.94
C PHE A 113 -6.46 -7.59 0.44
N TYR A 114 -6.45 -6.66 1.40
CA TYR A 114 -6.13 -6.92 2.80
C TYR A 114 -7.34 -6.67 3.67
N ASP A 115 -7.53 -7.46 4.73
CA ASP A 115 -8.53 -7.17 5.76
C ASP A 115 -8.03 -6.13 6.77
N ARG A 116 -8.85 -5.81 7.78
CA ARG A 116 -8.47 -4.88 8.86
C ARG A 116 -7.38 -5.40 9.80
N LYS A 117 -7.06 -6.69 9.74
CA LYS A 117 -5.85 -7.23 10.39
C LYS A 117 -4.62 -7.02 9.51
N LEU A 118 -4.79 -6.44 8.32
CA LEU A 118 -3.77 -6.31 7.28
C LEU A 118 -3.28 -7.67 6.78
N ASP A 119 -4.09 -8.71 6.94
CA ASP A 119 -3.80 -10.02 6.38
C ASP A 119 -4.26 -10.04 4.91
N PRO A 120 -3.44 -10.56 3.99
CA PRO A 120 -3.79 -10.62 2.58
C PRO A 120 -4.86 -11.70 2.34
N VAL A 121 -6.09 -11.28 2.04
CA VAL A 121 -7.26 -12.14 1.84
C VAL A 121 -7.40 -12.62 0.39
N LEU A 122 -7.09 -11.74 -0.58
CA LEU A 122 -7.19 -12.07 -2.01
C LEU A 122 -6.02 -11.45 -2.76
N ARG A 123 -5.14 -12.31 -3.28
CA ARG A 123 -4.09 -11.92 -4.23
C ARG A 123 -4.61 -12.13 -5.64
N THR A 124 -4.46 -11.13 -6.49
CA THR A 124 -4.97 -11.19 -7.86
C THR A 124 -3.83 -11.09 -8.88
N PRO A 125 -4.04 -11.54 -10.12
CA PRO A 125 -3.10 -11.31 -11.21
C PRO A 125 -3.33 -9.95 -11.91
N TYR A 126 -4.16 -9.06 -11.34
CA TYR A 126 -4.67 -7.87 -12.02
C TYR A 126 -3.85 -6.62 -11.65
N ARG A 127 -3.58 -5.75 -12.61
CA ARG A 127 -2.91 -4.46 -12.39
C ARG A 127 -3.78 -3.43 -11.67
N TRP A 128 -5.11 -3.60 -11.74
CA TRP A 128 -6.08 -2.77 -11.04
C TRP A 128 -7.31 -3.54 -10.61
N ALA A 129 -7.92 -3.07 -9.53
CA ALA A 129 -9.24 -3.45 -9.10
C ALA A 129 -9.91 -2.24 -8.44
N GLU A 130 -11.21 -2.07 -8.67
CA GLU A 130 -12.03 -1.13 -7.91
C GLU A 130 -12.27 -1.66 -6.48
N PRO A 131 -12.82 -0.85 -5.56
CA PRO A 131 -13.30 -1.38 -4.29
C PRO A 131 -14.40 -2.43 -4.51
N PHE A 132 -14.57 -3.33 -3.56
CA PHE A 132 -15.71 -4.25 -3.57
C PHE A 132 -17.01 -3.49 -3.33
N GLU A 133 -18.05 -3.84 -4.08
CA GLU A 133 -19.41 -3.37 -3.87
C GLU A 133 -20.37 -4.55 -4.07
N ARG A 134 -21.13 -4.86 -3.03
CA ARG A 134 -22.04 -6.01 -2.92
C ARG A 134 -21.34 -7.33 -3.27
N GLY A 135 -20.12 -7.51 -2.75
CA GLY A 135 -19.35 -8.74 -2.91
C GLY A 135 -18.71 -8.97 -4.28
N VAL A 136 -18.79 -8.01 -5.20
CA VAL A 136 -18.11 -8.05 -6.50
C VAL A 136 -17.27 -6.80 -6.74
N THR A 137 -16.21 -6.92 -7.55
CA THR A 137 -15.39 -5.77 -7.97
C THR A 137 -15.01 -5.86 -9.44
N LEU A 138 -14.79 -4.69 -10.06
CA LEU A 138 -14.26 -4.57 -11.41
C LEU A 138 -12.73 -4.66 -11.35
N VAL A 139 -12.13 -5.45 -12.23
CA VAL A 139 -10.69 -5.63 -12.35
C VAL A 139 -10.21 -5.36 -13.77
N CYS A 140 -8.93 -5.02 -13.88
CA CYS A 140 -8.26 -4.92 -15.17
C CYS A 140 -6.93 -5.65 -15.16
N LEU A 141 -6.72 -6.47 -16.19
CA LEU A 141 -5.54 -7.33 -16.28
C LEU A 141 -4.26 -6.51 -16.39
N ASP A 142 -4.15 -5.63 -17.39
CA ASP A 142 -2.91 -4.91 -17.74
C ASP A 142 -3.14 -3.41 -18.01
N CYS A 143 -4.01 -2.75 -17.24
CA CYS A 143 -4.18 -1.31 -17.38
C CYS A 143 -3.00 -0.52 -16.81
N VAL A 144 -2.92 0.73 -17.28
CA VAL A 144 -1.96 1.73 -16.83
C VAL A 144 -2.70 3.00 -16.38
N PRO A 145 -2.17 3.73 -15.39
CA PRO A 145 -2.73 5.03 -15.03
C PRO A 145 -2.40 6.05 -16.12
N VAL A 146 -3.37 6.84 -16.53
CA VAL A 146 -3.21 7.98 -17.44
C VAL A 146 -3.82 9.24 -16.83
N PRO A 147 -3.23 10.43 -17.02
CA PRO A 147 -3.82 11.67 -16.55
C PRO A 147 -5.17 11.93 -17.21
N VAL A 148 -6.14 12.41 -16.43
CA VAL A 148 -7.38 12.94 -16.98
C VAL A 148 -7.09 14.34 -17.55
N ALA A 149 -7.51 14.60 -18.79
CA ALA A 149 -7.26 15.87 -19.44
C ALA A 149 -7.86 17.04 -18.63
N GLY A 150 -7.01 18.00 -18.26
CA GLY A 150 -7.41 19.20 -17.51
C GLY A 150 -7.65 18.98 -16.01
N GLY A 151 -7.21 17.85 -15.43
CA GLY A 151 -7.37 17.56 -14.00
C GLY A 151 -6.11 17.02 -13.33
N GLU A 152 -6.15 16.98 -12.00
CA GLU A 152 -5.10 16.37 -11.14
C GLU A 152 -5.29 14.86 -10.96
N HIS A 153 -6.42 14.32 -11.44
CA HIS A 153 -6.77 12.92 -11.28
C HIS A 153 -6.18 12.03 -12.38
N MET A 154 -5.93 10.77 -12.00
CA MET A 154 -5.53 9.71 -12.91
C MET A 154 -6.73 8.78 -13.15
N THR A 155 -6.82 8.20 -14.33
CA THR A 155 -7.74 7.10 -14.65
C THR A 155 -6.98 5.89 -15.15
N MET A 156 -7.53 4.69 -14.97
CA MET A 156 -6.91 3.47 -15.45
C MET A 156 -7.42 3.14 -16.84
N VAL A 157 -6.52 3.00 -17.81
CA VAL A 157 -6.84 2.65 -19.20
C VAL A 157 -6.22 1.30 -19.55
N GLY A 158 -7.04 0.42 -20.13
CA GLY A 158 -6.65 -0.92 -20.55
C GLY A 158 -7.76 -1.56 -21.39
N LYS A 159 -7.48 -2.71 -22.01
CA LYS A 159 -8.40 -3.41 -22.94
C LYS A 159 -8.96 -4.72 -22.39
N GLN A 160 -8.70 -5.05 -21.12
CA GLN A 160 -9.11 -6.33 -20.54
C GLN A 160 -9.71 -6.05 -19.17
N TRP A 161 -11.03 -5.89 -19.15
CA TRP A 161 -11.82 -5.60 -17.95
C TRP A 161 -12.81 -6.72 -17.68
N ALA A 162 -13.01 -7.07 -16.41
CA ALA A 162 -14.04 -8.02 -16.00
C ALA A 162 -14.45 -7.78 -14.54
N GLY A 163 -15.56 -8.37 -14.12
CA GLY A 163 -15.95 -8.46 -12.73
C GLY A 163 -15.46 -9.76 -12.09
N ILE A 164 -15.03 -9.68 -10.83
CA ILE A 164 -14.76 -10.86 -9.98
C ILE A 164 -15.60 -10.83 -8.70
N GLY A 165 -15.85 -12.00 -8.13
CA GLY A 165 -16.36 -12.15 -6.77
C GLY A 165 -15.25 -12.16 -5.72
N ARG A 166 -15.63 -12.23 -4.43
CA ARG A 166 -14.69 -12.30 -3.29
C ARG A 166 -13.78 -13.52 -3.29
N ASP A 167 -14.15 -14.58 -4.00
CA ASP A 167 -13.32 -15.77 -4.18
C ASP A 167 -12.31 -15.64 -5.33
N GLY A 168 -12.26 -14.48 -5.99
CA GLY A 168 -11.40 -14.19 -7.14
C GLY A 168 -11.90 -14.78 -8.46
N ARG A 169 -13.07 -15.43 -8.50
CA ARG A 169 -13.62 -15.99 -9.74
C ARG A 169 -14.31 -14.90 -10.56
N LEU A 170 -14.16 -14.99 -11.88
CA LEU A 170 -14.88 -14.14 -12.82
C LEU A 170 -16.39 -14.32 -12.65
N VAL A 171 -17.10 -13.21 -12.57
CA VAL A 171 -18.58 -13.15 -12.55
C VAL A 171 -19.15 -12.48 -13.81
N THR A 172 -18.28 -11.91 -14.65
CA THR A 172 -18.58 -11.42 -16.00
C THR A 172 -17.52 -11.96 -16.98
N PRO A 173 -17.79 -11.96 -18.30
CA PRO A 173 -16.73 -12.16 -19.29
C PRO A 173 -15.73 -11.00 -19.29
N TRP A 174 -14.59 -11.22 -19.96
CA TRP A 174 -13.65 -10.17 -20.30
C TRP A 174 -14.21 -9.27 -21.41
N LEU A 175 -14.08 -7.96 -21.22
CA LEU A 175 -14.58 -6.93 -22.13
C LEU A 175 -13.45 -5.92 -22.44
N ASP A 176 -13.57 -5.30 -23.61
CA ASP A 176 -12.52 -4.46 -24.21
C ASP A 176 -12.47 -3.03 -23.67
N SER A 177 -13.45 -2.65 -22.86
CA SER A 177 -13.57 -1.33 -22.26
C SER A 177 -14.10 -1.41 -20.83
N ARG A 178 -13.69 -0.43 -20.03
CA ARG A 178 -14.14 -0.26 -18.64
C ARG A 178 -15.67 -0.10 -18.58
N GLY A 179 -16.24 0.77 -19.41
CA GLY A 179 -17.67 1.05 -19.40
C GLY A 179 -18.55 -0.17 -19.70
N ALA A 180 -18.20 -0.97 -20.72
CA ALA A 180 -18.93 -2.20 -21.00
C ALA A 180 -18.86 -3.20 -19.82
N ALA A 181 -17.71 -3.28 -19.16
CA ALA A 181 -17.54 -4.14 -17.99
C ALA A 181 -18.28 -3.63 -16.75
N GLU A 182 -18.35 -2.32 -16.55
CA GLU A 182 -19.16 -1.69 -15.50
C GLU A 182 -20.65 -1.97 -15.69
N GLU A 183 -21.15 -1.86 -16.92
CA GLU A 183 -22.54 -2.21 -17.26
C GLU A 183 -22.84 -3.69 -16.96
N ALA A 184 -22.00 -4.60 -17.45
CA ALA A 184 -22.13 -6.03 -17.20
C ALA A 184 -22.03 -6.40 -15.70
N LEU A 185 -21.20 -5.69 -14.93
CA LEU A 185 -21.05 -5.92 -13.49
C LEU A 185 -22.23 -5.33 -12.70
N GLY A 186 -22.77 -4.20 -13.12
CA GLY A 186 -23.94 -3.57 -12.50
C GLY A 186 -25.15 -4.51 -12.47
N ASP A 187 -25.32 -5.33 -13.51
CA ASP A 187 -26.34 -6.38 -13.58
C ASP A 187 -26.18 -7.47 -12.51
N ARG A 188 -24.95 -7.68 -12.01
CA ARG A 188 -24.62 -8.69 -10.98
C ARG A 188 -24.72 -8.13 -9.56
N ARG A 189 -24.78 -6.81 -9.41
CA ARG A 189 -24.93 -6.12 -8.11
C ARG A 189 -26.40 -5.95 -7.69
N ARG A 190 -27.36 -6.29 -8.56
CA ARG A 190 -28.80 -6.15 -8.31
C ARG A 190 -29.38 -7.31 -7.52
#